data_AF-A0A840D9F3-F1
#
_entry.id   AF-A0A840D9F3-F1
#
_cell.length_a   1.000
_cell.length_b   1.000
_cell.length_c   1.000
_cell.angle_alpha   90.00
_cell.angle_beta   90.00
_cell.angle_gamma   90.00
#
_symmetry.space_group_name_H-M   'P 1'
#
loop_
_entity.id
_entity.type
_entity.pdbx_description
1 polymer ?
#
loop_
_entity_poly.entity_id
_entity_poly.type
_entity_poly.pdbx_seq_one_letter_code
_entity_poly.pdbx_strand_id
1 'polypeptide(L)'
;MADESSAYPEPSDFEVMRPTYYENDDGFITAKIEISPFSVEGESRTKAGARRAAIHEARKTYHSYHPSYEVESPFPDHFVDREGTEWHRLPPFQRSTYGDYKFVDDYGDEEEAVEEDYVDIETMLLWDVRPVDVLDGEEVEA
;
A
#
# COMPACT_ATOMS: atom_id res chain seq x y z
N MET A 1 -12.13 -3.42 30.29
CA MET A 1 -12.27 -4.39 29.19
C MET A 1 -10.95 -5.13 29.17
N ALA A 2 -10.96 -6.46 29.30
CA ALA A 2 -9.70 -7.20 29.16
C ALA A 2 -9.28 -7.06 27.70
N ASP A 3 -8.09 -6.53 27.45
CA ASP A 3 -7.35 -6.76 26.21
C ASP A 3 -7.34 -8.27 26.01
N GLU A 4 -8.20 -8.76 25.11
CA GLU A 4 -8.15 -10.15 24.68
C GLU A 4 -6.79 -10.31 24.02
N SER A 5 -5.81 -10.83 24.78
CA SER A 5 -4.45 -11.03 24.29
C SER A 5 -4.53 -11.95 23.09
N SER A 6 -4.47 -11.37 21.90
CA SER A 6 -4.51 -12.12 20.67
C SER A 6 -3.34 -13.09 20.65
N ALA A 7 -3.58 -14.30 20.14
CA ALA A 7 -2.50 -15.24 19.88
C ALA A 7 -1.62 -14.76 18.71
N TYR A 8 -2.11 -13.84 17.88
CA TYR A 8 -1.40 -13.27 16.75
C TYR A 8 -0.94 -11.83 17.07
N PRO A 9 0.29 -11.42 16.73
CA PRO A 9 0.80 -10.08 17.04
C PRO A 9 -0.02 -9.00 16.34
N GLU A 10 -0.19 -7.84 16.96
CA GLU A 10 -0.85 -6.72 16.31
C GLU A 10 -0.01 -6.20 15.13
N PRO A 11 -0.61 -5.59 14.10
CA PRO A 11 0.16 -5.03 13.00
C PRO A 11 1.20 -4.00 13.45
N SER A 12 0.92 -3.25 14.53
CA SER A 12 1.83 -2.33 15.21
C SER A 12 3.09 -3.01 15.77
N ASP A 13 2.99 -4.28 16.19
CA ASP A 13 4.15 -5.06 16.63
C ASP A 13 5.11 -5.32 15.47
N PHE A 14 4.59 -5.56 14.26
CA PHE A 14 5.43 -5.73 13.06
C PHE A 14 6.05 -4.40 12.62
N GLU A 15 5.38 -3.26 12.83
CA GLU A 15 5.89 -1.93 12.46
C GLU A 15 7.19 -1.58 13.20
N VAL A 16 7.35 -1.99 14.47
CA VAL A 16 8.56 -1.68 15.24
C VAL A 16 9.73 -2.64 14.97
N MET A 17 9.47 -3.74 14.24
CA MET A 17 10.47 -4.76 13.97
C MET A 17 11.32 -4.41 12.74
N ARG A 18 12.57 -4.86 12.78
CA ARG A 18 13.51 -4.68 11.68
C ARG A 18 13.30 -5.77 10.63
N PRO A 19 12.97 -5.41 9.37
CA PRO A 19 12.87 -6.40 8.30
C PRO A 19 14.24 -6.92 7.87
N THR A 20 14.24 -8.17 7.41
CA THR A 20 15.28 -8.75 6.57
C THR A 20 14.88 -8.57 5.11
N TYR A 21 15.84 -8.18 4.27
CA TYR A 21 15.58 -7.91 2.84
C TYR A 21 16.26 -8.95 1.97
N TYR A 22 15.55 -9.37 0.93
CA TYR A 22 16.03 -10.23 -0.14
C TYR A 22 15.81 -9.52 -1.48
N GLU A 23 16.83 -9.51 -2.33
CA GLU A 23 16.73 -9.01 -3.70
C GLU A 23 16.47 -10.21 -4.61
N ASN A 24 15.38 -10.16 -5.36
CA ASN A 24 14.92 -11.24 -6.23
C ASN A 24 15.55 -11.09 -7.63
N ASP A 25 15.59 -12.18 -8.39
CA ASP A 25 16.21 -12.22 -9.73
C ASP A 25 15.48 -11.34 -10.77
N ASP A 26 14.24 -10.94 -10.48
CA ASP A 26 13.39 -10.06 -11.28
C ASP A 26 13.57 -8.56 -10.97
N GLY A 27 14.43 -8.23 -10.00
CA GLY A 27 14.71 -6.85 -9.59
C GLY A 27 13.76 -6.29 -8.53
N PHE A 28 12.83 -7.10 -8.01
CA PHE A 28 12.02 -6.74 -6.85
C PHE A 28 12.74 -7.06 -5.53
N ILE A 29 12.25 -6.44 -4.46
CA ILE A 29 12.78 -6.60 -3.11
C ILE A 29 11.69 -7.17 -2.23
N THR A 30 11.96 -8.30 -1.58
CA THR A 30 11.09 -8.87 -0.54
C THR A 30 11.58 -8.43 0.84
N ALA A 31 10.69 -7.86 1.64
CA ALA A 31 10.91 -7.60 3.05
C ALA A 31 10.21 -8.67 3.89
N LYS A 32 10.97 -9.35 4.75
CA LYS A 32 10.45 -10.31 5.73
C LYS A 32 10.56 -9.72 7.13
N ILE A 33 9.45 -9.63 7.86
CA ILE A 33 9.40 -9.20 9.26
C ILE A 33 8.99 -10.41 10.10
N GLU A 34 9.79 -10.75 11.11
CA GLU A 34 9.61 -11.95 11.92
C GLU A 34 9.35 -11.60 13.40
N ILE A 35 8.27 -12.14 13.94
CA ILE A 35 7.92 -12.14 15.36
C ILE A 35 7.56 -13.57 15.72
N SER A 36 8.55 -14.34 16.19
CA SER A 36 8.40 -15.79 16.35
C SER A 36 7.13 -16.17 17.13
N PRO A 37 6.32 -17.12 16.63
CA PRO A 37 6.52 -17.97 15.45
C PRO A 37 6.00 -17.38 14.12
N PHE A 38 5.54 -16.14 14.11
CA PHE A 38 4.91 -15.48 12.97
C PHE A 38 5.92 -14.75 12.09
N SER A 39 5.59 -14.65 10.80
CA SER A 39 6.32 -13.83 9.85
C SER A 39 5.37 -13.26 8.82
N VAL A 40 5.67 -12.06 8.35
CA VAL A 40 4.97 -11.43 7.24
C VAL A 40 5.98 -11.01 6.18
N GLU A 41 5.56 -11.10 4.93
CA GLU A 41 6.38 -10.81 3.77
C GLU A 41 5.65 -9.82 2.88
N GLY A 42 6.42 -8.94 2.24
CA GLY A 42 5.90 -8.01 1.26
C GLY A 42 6.96 -7.72 0.21
N GLU A 43 6.52 -7.59 -1.03
CA GLU A 43 7.39 -7.37 -2.19
C GLU A 43 7.14 -5.99 -2.78
N SER A 44 8.20 -5.33 -3.25
CA SER A 44 8.10 -4.04 -3.92
C SER A 44 9.38 -3.68 -4.69
N ARG A 45 9.32 -2.66 -5.54
CA ARG A 45 10.49 -2.10 -6.24
C ARG A 45 11.55 -1.51 -5.31
N THR A 46 11.21 -1.17 -4.06
CA THR A 46 12.17 -0.60 -3.09
C THR A 46 12.07 -1.24 -1.71
N LYS A 47 13.14 -1.16 -0.90
CA LYS A 47 13.16 -1.64 0.50
C LYS A 47 12.07 -1.00 1.36
N ALA A 48 11.81 0.29 1.16
CA ALA A 48 10.77 0.99 1.90
C ALA A 48 9.37 0.57 1.45
N GLY A 49 9.15 0.40 0.14
CA GLY A 49 7.91 -0.16 -0.41
C GLY A 49 7.64 -1.58 0.10
N ALA A 50 8.66 -2.44 0.08
CA ALA A 50 8.55 -3.83 0.50
C ALA A 50 8.17 -3.94 1.99
N ARG A 51 8.72 -3.05 2.83
CA ARG A 51 8.30 -2.94 4.23
C ARG A 51 6.85 -2.49 4.34
N ARG A 52 6.38 -1.49 3.58
CA ARG A 52 4.96 -1.09 3.60
C ARG A 52 4.05 -2.24 3.19
N ALA A 53 4.44 -2.99 2.15
CA ALA A 53 3.71 -4.18 1.70
C ALA A 53 3.62 -5.25 2.80
N ALA A 54 4.71 -5.53 3.50
CA ALA A 54 4.74 -6.49 4.59
C ALA A 54 3.84 -6.08 5.78
N ILE A 55 3.79 -4.78 6.10
CA ILE A 55 2.87 -4.26 7.14
C ILE A 55 1.42 -4.34 6.69
N HIS A 56 1.12 -4.06 5.42
CA HIS A 56 -0.22 -4.23 4.89
C HIS A 56 -0.65 -5.71 4.96
N GLU A 57 0.25 -6.64 4.66
CA GLU A 57 0.01 -8.08 4.82
C GLU A 57 -0.24 -8.48 6.29
N ALA A 58 0.49 -7.88 7.24
CA ALA A 58 0.23 -8.06 8.66
C ALA A 58 -1.19 -7.62 9.05
N ARG A 59 -1.66 -6.48 8.52
CA ARG A 59 -3.03 -5.98 8.76
C ARG A 59 -4.09 -6.93 8.21
N LYS A 60 -3.92 -7.43 6.98
CA LYS A 60 -4.83 -8.43 6.38
C LYS A 60 -4.84 -9.74 7.15
N THR A 61 -3.67 -10.21 7.55
CA THR A 61 -3.54 -11.43 8.36
C THR A 61 -4.22 -11.25 9.71
N TYR A 62 -3.99 -10.12 10.40
CA TYR A 62 -4.65 -9.81 11.67
C TYR A 62 -6.17 -9.76 11.53
N HIS A 63 -6.70 -9.10 10.48
CA HIS A 63 -8.14 -9.05 10.19
C HIS A 63 -8.77 -10.44 10.01
N SER A 64 -8.04 -11.38 9.39
CA SER A 64 -8.52 -12.76 9.20
C SER A 64 -8.78 -13.48 10.54
N TYR A 65 -8.03 -13.14 11.59
CA TYR A 65 -8.24 -13.64 12.96
C TYR A 65 -9.19 -12.76 13.79
N HIS A 66 -9.29 -11.47 13.46
CA HIS A 66 -10.13 -10.49 14.16
C HIS A 66 -11.01 -9.75 13.15
N PRO A 67 -12.16 -10.32 12.74
CA PRO A 67 -12.99 -9.73 11.69
C PRO A 67 -13.53 -8.32 12.00
N SER A 68 -13.50 -7.89 13.27
CA SER A 68 -13.85 -6.54 13.70
C SER A 68 -12.72 -5.52 13.51
N TYR A 69 -11.49 -5.97 13.25
CA TYR A 69 -10.35 -5.09 12.96
C TYR A 69 -10.53 -4.51 11.56
N GLU A 70 -10.52 -3.19 11.40
CA GLU A 70 -10.64 -2.56 10.09
C GLU A 70 -9.26 -2.48 9.40
N VAL A 71 -9.16 -3.02 8.18
CA VAL A 71 -7.95 -2.89 7.37
C VAL A 71 -7.95 -1.52 6.69
N GLU A 72 -7.17 -0.60 7.25
CA GLU A 72 -6.94 0.70 6.62
C GLU A 72 -6.15 0.56 5.31
N SER A 73 -6.55 1.34 4.30
CA SER A 73 -5.81 1.47 3.05
C SER A 73 -4.46 2.13 3.32
N PRO A 74 -3.35 1.63 2.74
CA PRO A 74 -2.05 2.29 2.84
C PRO A 74 -1.96 3.58 2.01
N PHE A 75 -3.00 3.86 1.20
CA PHE A 75 -3.13 5.03 0.34
C PHE A 75 -4.36 5.88 0.72
N PRO A 76 -4.31 7.22 0.56
CA PRO A 76 -5.46 8.10 0.65
C PRO A 76 -6.52 7.81 -0.42
N ASP A 77 -7.77 8.23 -0.20
CA ASP A 77 -8.85 8.01 -1.17
C ASP A 77 -8.63 8.78 -2.51
N HIS A 78 -7.85 9.86 -2.49
CA HIS A 78 -7.43 10.61 -3.68
C HIS A 78 -6.03 11.19 -3.45
N PHE A 79 -5.12 11.00 -4.41
CA PHE A 79 -3.77 11.57 -4.34
C PHE A 79 -3.10 11.61 -5.72
N VAL A 80 -2.04 12.41 -5.83
CA VAL A 80 -1.12 12.39 -6.97
C VAL A 80 0.20 11.74 -6.53
N ASP A 81 0.73 10.84 -7.34
CA ASP A 81 2.01 10.21 -7.04
C ASP A 81 3.22 11.03 -7.55
N ARG A 82 4.41 10.51 -7.32
CA ARG A 82 5.67 11.16 -7.69
C ARG A 82 5.91 11.22 -9.21
N GLU A 83 5.19 10.42 -9.97
CA GLU A 83 5.24 10.37 -11.43
C GLU A 83 4.19 11.31 -12.05
N GLY A 84 3.31 11.90 -11.23
CA GLY A 84 2.27 12.83 -11.66
C GLY A 84 0.92 12.17 -11.90
N THR A 85 0.81 10.86 -11.69
CA THR A 85 -0.41 10.08 -11.91
C THR A 85 -1.44 10.40 -10.82
N GLU A 86 -2.67 10.70 -11.23
CA GLU A 86 -3.79 10.95 -10.33
C GLU A 86 -4.52 9.64 -10.00
N TRP A 87 -4.66 9.35 -8.71
CA TRP A 87 -5.23 8.12 -8.19
C TRP A 87 -6.54 8.39 -7.46
N HIS A 88 -7.60 7.66 -7.80
CA HIS A 88 -8.89 7.75 -7.11
C HIS A 88 -9.33 6.38 -6.62
N ARG A 89 -9.64 6.28 -5.33
CA ARG A 89 -10.17 5.06 -4.75
C ARG A 89 -11.60 4.82 -5.25
N LEU A 90 -11.84 3.60 -5.71
CA LEU A 90 -13.15 3.20 -6.19
C LEU A 90 -14.17 3.09 -5.04
N PRO A 91 -15.46 3.30 -5.29
CA PRO A 91 -16.51 2.94 -4.36
C PRO A 91 -16.49 1.45 -4.01
N PRO A 92 -16.85 1.03 -2.78
CA PRO A 92 -16.77 -0.36 -2.34
C PRO A 92 -17.44 -1.38 -3.27
N PHE A 93 -18.55 -1.01 -3.92
CA PHE A 93 -19.30 -1.90 -4.83
C PHE A 93 -18.61 -2.15 -6.17
N GLN A 94 -17.58 -1.38 -6.52
CA GLN A 94 -16.78 -1.57 -7.75
C GLN A 94 -15.48 -2.33 -7.48
N ARG A 95 -15.01 -2.37 -6.23
CA ARG A 95 -13.67 -2.86 -5.90
C ARG A 95 -13.45 -4.33 -6.19
N SER A 96 -14.46 -5.15 -5.99
CA SER A 96 -14.40 -6.58 -6.30
C SER A 96 -14.22 -6.89 -7.79
N THR A 97 -14.58 -5.94 -8.66
CA THR A 97 -14.61 -6.15 -10.11
C THR A 97 -13.42 -5.50 -10.80
N TYR A 98 -13.06 -4.29 -10.36
CA TYR A 98 -12.08 -3.45 -11.05
C TYR A 98 -10.78 -3.26 -10.25
N GLY A 99 -10.73 -3.60 -8.96
CA GLY A 99 -9.60 -3.26 -8.08
C GLY A 99 -9.91 -2.07 -7.18
N ASP A 100 -8.92 -1.61 -6.40
CA ASP A 100 -9.14 -0.62 -5.35
C ASP A 100 -9.11 0.83 -5.84
N TYR A 101 -8.29 1.11 -6.85
CA TYR A 101 -8.05 2.43 -7.40
C TYR A 101 -8.25 2.44 -8.90
N LYS A 102 -8.66 3.59 -9.41
CA LYS A 102 -8.51 3.96 -10.81
C LYS A 102 -7.46 5.05 -10.95
N PHE A 103 -6.79 5.05 -12.08
CA PHE A 103 -5.88 6.11 -12.47
C PHE A 103 -6.06 6.42 -13.95
N VAL A 104 -5.63 7.62 -14.32
CA VAL A 104 -5.60 8.06 -15.71
C VAL A 104 -4.16 8.00 -16.18
N ASP A 105 -3.94 7.24 -17.24
CA ASP A 105 -2.65 7.23 -17.92
C ASP A 105 -2.63 8.31 -19.02
N ASP A 106 -1.65 9.21 -18.97
CA ASP A 106 -1.45 10.27 -19.96
C ASP A 106 -0.48 9.88 -21.09
N TYR A 107 -0.13 8.58 -21.22
CA TYR A 107 0.74 8.07 -22.30
C TYR A 107 0.17 8.22 -23.74
N GLY A 108 -0.98 8.86 -23.96
CA GLY A 108 -1.58 9.13 -25.27
C GLY A 108 -1.26 10.54 -25.81
N ASP A 109 -0.82 10.64 -27.08
CA ASP A 109 -0.78 11.92 -27.80
C ASP A 109 -2.18 12.59 -27.79
N GLU A 110 -2.25 13.93 -27.91
CA GLU A 110 -3.45 14.79 -27.73
C GLU A 110 -4.73 14.39 -28.52
N GLU A 111 -4.66 13.38 -29.41
CA GLU A 111 -5.77 12.82 -30.19
C GLU A 111 -6.26 11.42 -29.73
N GLU A 112 -5.56 10.75 -28.81
CA GLU A 112 -5.92 9.42 -28.32
C GLU A 112 -6.69 9.50 -27.01
N ALA A 113 -7.71 8.65 -26.85
CA ALA A 113 -8.60 8.70 -25.70
C ALA A 113 -7.80 8.47 -24.41
N VAL A 114 -8.00 9.36 -23.43
CA VAL A 114 -7.52 9.17 -22.06
C VAL A 114 -8.08 7.84 -21.54
N GLU A 115 -7.24 6.81 -21.41
CA GLU A 115 -7.66 5.49 -20.92
C GLU A 115 -7.64 5.50 -19.38
N GLU A 116 -8.81 5.20 -18.79
CA GLU A 116 -8.93 4.95 -17.35
C GLU A 116 -8.54 3.50 -17.07
N ASP A 117 -7.44 3.31 -16.35
CA ASP A 117 -6.99 1.99 -15.88
C ASP A 117 -7.32 1.79 -14.39
N TYR A 118 -7.28 0.51 -13.97
CA TYR A 118 -7.67 0.10 -12.62
C TYR A 118 -6.66 -0.88 -12.02
N VAL A 119 -6.50 -0.81 -10.70
CA VAL A 119 -5.50 -1.59 -9.99
C VAL A 119 -5.88 -1.83 -8.52
N ASP A 120 -5.43 -2.95 -7.96
CA ASP A 120 -5.52 -3.27 -6.53
C ASP A 120 -4.38 -2.65 -5.70
N ILE A 121 -4.60 -2.55 -4.39
CA ILE A 121 -3.62 -2.01 -3.43
C ILE A 121 -2.30 -2.79 -3.46
N GLU A 122 -2.35 -4.12 -3.61
CA GLU A 122 -1.17 -4.97 -3.63
C GLU A 122 -0.26 -4.64 -4.81
N THR A 123 -0.82 -4.42 -5.99
CA THR A 123 -0.08 -4.02 -7.19
C THR A 123 0.49 -2.61 -7.06
N MET A 124 -0.25 -1.67 -6.46
CA MET A 124 0.30 -0.34 -6.15
C MET A 124 1.48 -0.40 -5.16
N LEU A 125 1.39 -1.29 -4.16
CA LEU A 125 2.50 -1.54 -3.21
C LEU A 125 3.70 -2.18 -3.90
N LEU A 126 3.45 -3.13 -4.82
CA LEU A 126 4.50 -3.76 -5.64
C LEU A 126 5.26 -2.71 -6.46
N TRP A 127 4.55 -1.78 -7.10
CA TRP A 127 5.16 -0.69 -7.87
C TRP A 127 5.81 0.41 -7.04
N ASP A 128 5.67 0.35 -5.71
CA ASP A 128 6.10 1.39 -4.77
C ASP A 128 5.45 2.76 -5.07
N VAL A 129 4.17 2.76 -5.46
CA VAL A 129 3.38 4.00 -5.59
C VAL A 129 3.43 4.75 -4.27
N ARG A 130 3.62 6.07 -4.33
CA ARG A 130 3.69 6.95 -3.15
C ARG A 130 3.01 8.28 -3.44
N PRO A 131 2.06 8.71 -2.59
CA PRO A 131 1.57 10.07 -2.62
C PRO A 131 2.73 11.07 -2.52
N VAL A 132 2.63 12.16 -3.28
CA VAL A 132 3.45 13.34 -3.03
C VAL A 132 3.03 13.92 -1.69
N ASP A 133 4.00 14.14 -0.81
CA ASP A 133 3.77 14.92 0.40
C ASP A 133 3.42 16.35 -0.04
N VAL A 134 2.14 16.73 0.09
CA VAL A 134 1.76 18.14 0.00
C VAL A 134 2.36 18.80 1.23
N LEU A 135 3.54 19.40 1.08
CA LEU A 135 4.10 20.25 2.12
C LEU A 135 3.16 21.47 2.24
N ASP A 136 2.21 21.41 3.17
CA ASP A 136 1.41 22.57 3.57
C ASP A 136 2.37 23.71 3.98
N GLY A 137 2.57 24.72 3.12
CA GLY A 137 3.23 25.96 3.52
C GLY A 137 4.19 26.60 2.53
N GLU A 138 3.74 26.89 1.30
CA GLU A 138 4.35 27.98 0.51
C GLU A 138 3.33 29.12 0.33
N GLU A 139 2.98 29.78 1.43
CA GLU A 139 2.57 31.18 1.38
C GLU A 139 3.82 32.00 1.01
N VAL A 140 4.05 32.17 -0.29
CA VAL A 140 4.91 33.22 -0.82
C VAL A 140 4.23 34.57 -0.55
N GLU A 141 4.43 35.10 0.65
CA GLU A 141 4.25 36.54 0.86
C GLU A 141 5.38 37.27 0.13
N ALA A 142 5.00 38.04 -0.89
CA ALA A 142 5.85 38.94 -1.65
C ALA A 142 5.99 40.31 -0.97
#